data_AF-A0A351ME44-F1
#
_entry.id   AF-A0A351ME44-F1
#
_cell.length_a   1.000
_cell.length_b   1.000
_cell.length_c   1.000
_cell.angle_alpha   90.00
_cell.angle_beta   90.00
_cell.angle_gamma   90.00
#
_symmetry.space_group_name_H-M   'P 1'
#
loop_
_entity.id
_entity.type
_entity.pdbx_description
1 polymer ?
#
loop_
_entity_poly.entity_id
_entity_poly.type
_entity_poly.pdbx_seq_one_letter_code
_entity_poly.pdbx_strand_id
1 'polypeptide(L)'
;MSRPSAIPLDELRRRYDAIGKIEDMPFERTYYGRCSHWAGFLDYGPSFSEAIRSGGIQDHETAHNPALVALVLEAWPGEWSKPKPWPRLGLIDPQ
;
A
#
# COMPACT_ATOMS: atom_id res chain seq x y z
N MET A 1 -6.39 -14.73 2.21
CA MET A 1 -5.75 -15.03 0.91
C MET A 1 -5.52 -13.69 0.22
N SER A 2 -4.27 -13.34 -0.10
CA SER A 2 -3.95 -12.07 -0.77
C SER A 2 -4.58 -12.04 -2.16
N ARG A 3 -5.12 -10.88 -2.55
CA ARG A 3 -5.80 -10.68 -3.83
C ARG A 3 -4.79 -10.82 -4.99
N PRO A 4 -5.09 -11.62 -6.03
CA PRO A 4 -4.20 -11.73 -7.18
C PRO A 4 -4.04 -10.37 -7.88
N SER A 5 -2.85 -10.13 -8.45
CA SER A 5 -2.59 -8.92 -9.21
C SER A 5 -3.37 -8.92 -10.53
N ALA A 6 -3.79 -7.73 -10.98
CA ALA A 6 -4.33 -7.49 -12.32
C ALA A 6 -3.24 -7.48 -13.40
N ILE A 7 -1.97 -7.32 -13.03
CA ILE A 7 -0.82 -7.39 -13.93
C ILE A 7 -0.25 -8.81 -13.88
N PRO A 8 0.09 -9.43 -15.03
CA PRO A 8 0.78 -10.72 -15.05
C PRO A 8 2.07 -10.71 -14.21
N LEU A 9 2.35 -11.78 -13.46
CA LEU A 9 3.41 -11.79 -12.46
C LEU A 9 4.81 -11.46 -13.02
N ASP A 10 5.13 -11.94 -14.23
CA ASP A 10 6.42 -11.65 -14.88
C ASP A 10 6.57 -10.18 -15.25
N GLU A 11 5.47 -9.56 -15.70
CA GLU A 11 5.44 -8.13 -16.02
C GLU A 11 5.49 -7.28 -14.75
N LEU A 12 4.74 -7.69 -13.73
CA LEU A 12 4.76 -7.06 -12.42
C LEU A 12 6.16 -7.08 -11.82
N ARG A 13 6.87 -8.21 -11.95
CA ARG A 13 8.25 -8.36 -11.48
C ARG A 13 9.19 -7.42 -12.21
N ARG A 14 9.14 -7.38 -13.54
CA ARG A 14 9.98 -6.46 -14.34
C ARG A 14 9.75 -5.00 -13.96
N ARG A 15 8.49 -4.59 -13.79
CA ARG A 15 8.14 -3.22 -13.39
C ARG A 15 8.62 -2.90 -11.98
N TYR A 16 8.49 -3.85 -11.05
CA TYR A 16 8.99 -3.71 -9.70
C TYR A 16 10.50 -3.51 -9.67
N ASP A 17 11.25 -4.34 -10.40
CA ASP A 17 12.71 -4.22 -10.49
C ASP A 17 13.14 -2.89 -11.14
N ALA A 18 12.34 -2.34 -12.06
CA ALA A 18 12.59 -1.06 -12.72
C ALA A 18 12.39 0.17 -11.81
N ILE A 19 11.67 0.03 -10.67
CA ILE A 19 11.56 1.11 -9.67
C ILE A 19 12.92 1.38 -9.01
N GLY A 20 13.77 0.35 -8.89
CA GLY A 20 15.05 0.45 -8.21
C GLY A 20 14.90 0.51 -6.70
N LYS A 21 15.67 1.38 -6.05
CA LYS A 21 15.67 1.48 -4.59
C LYS A 21 14.40 2.18 -4.10
N ILE A 22 13.59 1.45 -3.34
CA ILE A 22 12.46 2.01 -2.60
C ILE A 22 13.01 2.66 -1.33
N GLU A 23 12.69 3.94 -1.14
CA GLU A 23 13.10 4.67 0.05
C GLU A 23 12.16 4.32 1.21
N ASP A 24 12.72 3.68 2.25
CA ASP A 24 12.01 3.47 3.49
C ASP A 24 11.97 4.79 4.27
N MET A 25 10.78 5.15 4.76
CA MET A 25 10.62 6.30 5.63
C MET A 25 10.89 5.87 7.07
N PRO A 26 12.00 6.31 7.69
CA PRO A 26 12.31 5.93 9.05
C PRO A 26 11.19 6.42 9.98
N PHE A 27 10.85 5.61 11.00
CA PHE A 27 9.88 5.83 12.08
C PHE A 27 8.45 5.30 11.90
N GLU A 28 8.06 4.86 10.71
CA GLU A 28 6.78 4.20 10.54
C GLU A 28 6.98 2.81 9.94
N ARG A 29 6.31 1.79 10.48
CA ARG A 29 6.19 0.47 9.83
C ARG A 29 5.27 0.58 8.61
N THR A 30 5.65 1.47 7.68
CA THR A 30 4.88 1.89 6.53
C THR A 30 4.73 0.74 5.54
N TYR A 31 3.75 0.87 4.66
CA TYR A 31 3.65 0.01 3.49
C TYR A 31 4.89 0.13 2.58
N TYR A 32 5.61 1.25 2.58
CA TYR A 32 6.85 1.44 1.82
C TYR A 32 7.95 0.48 2.28
N GLY A 33 8.24 0.43 3.58
CA GLY A 33 9.22 -0.52 4.15
C GLY A 33 8.82 -1.98 3.89
N ARG A 34 7.53 -2.31 4.00
CA ARG A 34 7.02 -3.67 3.70
C ARG A 34 7.10 -4.03 2.22
N CYS A 35 6.99 -3.05 1.32
CA CYS A 35 7.09 -3.26 -0.13
C CYS A 35 8.52 -3.09 -0.66
N SER A 36 9.50 -2.79 0.20
CA SER A 36 10.91 -2.56 -0.17
C SER A 36 11.62 -3.78 -0.77
N HIS A 37 11.04 -4.98 -0.61
CA HIS A 37 11.49 -6.21 -1.24
C HIS A 37 10.31 -6.95 -1.91
N TRP A 38 10.61 -7.72 -2.96
CA TRP A 38 9.61 -8.36 -3.82
C TRP A 38 8.55 -9.18 -3.08
N ALA A 39 8.97 -10.04 -2.15
CA ALA A 39 8.03 -10.87 -1.40
C ALA A 39 7.04 -10.02 -0.58
N GLY A 40 7.54 -8.96 0.06
CA GLY A 40 6.70 -8.06 0.84
C GLY A 40 5.81 -7.19 -0.05
N PHE A 41 6.27 -6.80 -1.24
CA PHE A 41 5.44 -6.16 -2.24
C PHE A 41 4.24 -7.03 -2.66
N LEU A 42 4.44 -8.33 -2.88
CA LEU A 42 3.34 -9.25 -3.20
C LEU A 42 2.39 -9.46 -2.03
N ASP A 43 2.93 -9.56 -0.81
CA ASP A 43 2.13 -9.83 0.39
C ASP A 43 1.30 -8.60 0.81
N TYR A 44 1.90 -7.41 0.75
CA TYR A 44 1.32 -6.17 1.28
C TYR A 44 0.79 -5.21 0.21
N GLY A 45 1.13 -5.41 -1.06
CA GLY A 45 0.65 -4.58 -2.18
C GLY A 45 -0.87 -4.40 -2.23
N PRO A 46 -1.70 -5.45 -2.05
CA PRO A 46 -3.16 -5.28 -1.97
C PRO A 46 -3.59 -4.33 -0.85
N SER A 47 -3.06 -4.51 0.36
CA SER A 47 -3.39 -3.67 1.52
C SER A 47 -2.85 -2.25 1.39
N PHE A 48 -1.69 -2.09 0.75
CA PHE A 48 -1.14 -0.78 0.42
C PHE A 48 -2.06 -0.04 -0.56
N SER A 49 -2.53 -0.71 -1.61
CA SER A 49 -3.50 -0.13 -2.55
C SER A 49 -4.78 0.32 -1.86
N GLU A 50 -5.31 -0.47 -0.94
CA GLU A 50 -6.48 -0.09 -0.13
C GLU A 50 -6.19 1.11 0.79
N ALA A 51 -5.01 1.16 1.41
CA ALA A 51 -4.61 2.26 2.28
C ALA A 51 -4.49 3.58 1.50
N ILE A 52 -3.88 3.56 0.31
CA ILE A 52 -3.82 4.73 -0.58
C ILE A 52 -5.23 5.20 -0.92
N ARG A 53 -6.11 4.30 -1.38
CA ARG A 53 -7.46 4.67 -1.81
C ARG A 53 -8.37 5.11 -0.69
N SER A 54 -8.17 4.62 0.53
CA SER A 54 -8.96 5.02 1.69
C SER A 54 -8.52 6.34 2.31
N GLY A 55 -7.48 6.99 1.76
CA GLY A 55 -6.86 8.18 2.35
C GLY A 55 -6.12 7.87 3.66
N GLY A 56 -5.77 6.62 3.90
CA GLY A 56 -4.95 6.18 5.04
C GLY A 56 -3.47 6.50 4.87
N ILE A 57 -3.08 7.02 3.70
CA ILE A 57 -1.73 7.48 3.36
C ILE A 57 -1.87 8.88 2.78
N GLN A 58 -1.11 9.82 3.33
CA GLN A 58 -1.17 11.23 2.95
C GLN A 58 -0.41 11.50 1.64
N ASP A 59 -0.80 12.57 0.94
CA ASP A 59 -0.22 12.94 -0.35
C ASP A 59 1.31 13.09 -0.28
N HIS A 60 1.83 13.68 0.80
CA HIS A 60 3.27 13.85 1.00
C HIS A 60 4.03 12.53 1.16
N GLU A 61 3.38 11.49 1.69
CA GLU A 61 3.95 10.14 1.78
C GLU A 61 3.96 9.48 0.38
N THR A 62 2.90 9.65 -0.40
CA THR A 62 2.84 9.11 -1.77
C THR A 62 3.85 9.76 -2.71
N ALA A 63 4.21 11.02 -2.45
CA ALA A 63 5.23 11.75 -3.21
C ALA A 63 6.66 11.20 -3.01
N HIS A 64 6.92 10.44 -1.94
CA HIS A 64 8.25 9.88 -1.67
C HIS A 64 8.60 8.68 -2.56
N ASN A 65 7.62 7.85 -2.92
CA ASN A 65 7.83 6.70 -3.80
C ASN A 65 6.73 6.63 -4.88
N PRO A 66 6.65 7.63 -5.79
CA PRO A 66 5.53 7.77 -6.71
C PRO A 66 5.41 6.61 -7.70
N ALA A 67 6.53 6.06 -8.16
CA ALA A 67 6.56 4.92 -9.06
C ALA A 67 6.02 3.64 -8.40
N LEU A 68 6.32 3.43 -7.11
CA LEU A 68 5.78 2.32 -6.34
C LEU A 68 4.27 2.47 -6.14
N VAL A 69 3.81 3.67 -5.77
CA VAL A 69 2.39 3.98 -5.60
C VAL A 69 1.62 3.71 -6.90
N ALA A 70 2.12 4.20 -8.04
CA ALA A 70 1.51 3.95 -9.34
C ALA A 70 1.43 2.45 -9.64
N LEU A 71 2.53 1.72 -9.48
CA LEU A 71 2.56 0.28 -9.74
C LEU A 71 1.59 -0.48 -8.83
N VAL A 72 1.49 -0.14 -7.55
CA VAL A 72 0.56 -0.75 -6.59
C VAL A 72 -0.89 -0.53 -6.99
N LEU A 73 -1.24 0.70 -7.41
CA LEU A 73 -2.61 1.03 -7.82
C LEU A 73 -3.02 0.32 -9.13
N GLU A 74 -2.09 0.16 -10.07
CA GLU A 74 -2.30 -0.61 -11.30
C GLU A 74 -2.37 -2.12 -11.04
N ALA A 75 -1.45 -2.64 -10.22
CA ALA A 75 -1.36 -4.06 -9.90
C ALA A 75 -2.55 -4.55 -9.09
N TRP A 76 -3.16 -3.70 -8.26
CA TRP A 76 -4.30 -4.03 -7.43
C TRP A 76 -5.38 -2.94 -7.58
N PRO A 77 -6.12 -2.92 -8.70
CA PRO A 77 -7.17 -1.93 -8.96
C PRO A 77 -8.33 -2.04 -7.96
N GLY A 78 -9.17 -1.03 -7.87
CA GLY A 78 -10.26 -0.99 -6.89
C GLY A 78 -10.87 0.39 -6.79
N GLU A 79 -12.04 0.46 -6.20
CA GLU A 79 -12.75 1.71 -6.02
C GLU A 79 -12.21 2.48 -4.82
N TRP A 80 -12.38 3.81 -4.85
CA TRP A 80 -12.21 4.61 -3.66
C TRP A 80 -13.20 4.11 -2.60
N SER A 81 -12.67 3.64 -1.47
CA SER A 81 -13.50 3.32 -0.31
C SER A 81 -13.39 4.46 0.67
N LYS A 82 -14.52 4.90 1.25
CA LYS A 82 -14.49 5.87 2.34
C LYS A 82 -13.47 5.40 3.38
N PRO A 83 -12.66 6.30 3.97
CA PRO A 83 -11.83 5.96 5.11
C PRO A 83 -12.71 5.21 6.10
N LYS A 84 -12.34 3.98 6.47
CA LYS A 84 -13.04 3.30 7.57
C LYS A 84 -12.92 4.25 8.75
N PRO A 85 -14.04 4.70 9.35
CA PRO A 85 -13.95 5.52 10.54
C PRO A 85 -13.09 4.75 11.53
N TRP A 86 -12.04 5.38 12.06
CA TRP A 86 -11.33 4.85 13.21
C TRP A 86 -12.39 4.43 14.24
N PRO A 87 -12.34 3.21 14.81
CA PRO A 87 -13.22 2.90 15.92
C PRO A 87 -12.96 3.99 16.95
N ARG A 88 -13.97 4.83 17.23
CA ARG A 88 -13.84 5.82 18.28
C ARG A 88 -13.47 5.04 19.53
N LEU A 89 -12.26 5.26 20.04
CA LEU A 89 -11.92 4.84 21.40
C LEU A 89 -12.82 5.67 22.32
N GLY A 90 -13.95 5.08 22.74
CA GLY A 90 -15.00 5.67 23.57
C GLY A 90 -16.37 5.42 22.94
N LEU A 91 -17.22 4.53 23.45
CA LEU A 91 -17.56 4.30 24.85
C LEU A 91 -17.40 2.80 25.22
N ILE A 92 -16.38 2.48 26.02
CA ILE A 92 -16.55 1.39 26.98
C ILE A 92 -17.31 2.06 28.13
N ASP A 93 -18.59 1.75 28.28
CA ASP A 93 -19.36 2.11 29.48
C ASP A 93 -18.63 1.53 30.69
N PRO A 94 -18.10 2.35 31.62
CA PRO A 94 -17.77 1.83 32.93
C PRO A 94 -19.08 1.70 33.72
N GLN A 95 -19.58 0.46 33.79
CA GLN A 95 -20.52 -0.11 34.79
C GLN A 95 -21.63 0.80 35.34
#